data_AF-A0A645JAA1-F1
#
_entry.id   AF-A0A645JAA1-F1
#
_cell.length_a   1.000
_cell.length_b   1.000
_cell.length_c   1.000
_cell.angle_alpha   90.00
_cell.angle_beta   90.00
_cell.angle_gamma   90.00
#
_symmetry.space_group_name_H-M   'P 1'
#
loop_
_entity.id
_entity.type
_entity.pdbx_description
1 polymer ?
#
loop_
_entity_poly.entity_id
_entity_poly.type
_entity_poly.pdbx_seq_one_letter_code
_entity_poly.pdbx_strand_id
1 'polypeptide(L)' 'MDSKLHSIMTSIHAASAQAAAECGLGYNLVAGANIAGFKKVADAMMAQGIV' A
#
# COMPACT_ATOMS: atom_id res chain seq x y z
N MET A 1 -7.74 -12.46 18.40
CA MET A 1 -8.25 -12.14 17.04
C MET A 1 -8.14 -10.64 16.80
N ASP A 2 -8.64 -9.82 17.73
CA ASP A 2 -8.61 -8.36 17.70
C ASP A 2 -7.22 -7.75 17.52
N SER A 3 -6.20 -8.25 18.22
CA SER A 3 -4.82 -7.75 18.09
C SER A 3 -4.26 -7.91 16.66
N LYS A 4 -4.61 -9.00 15.98
CA LYS A 4 -4.19 -9.24 14.60
C LYS A 4 -4.91 -8.29 13.64
N LEU A 5 -6.22 -8.11 13.82
CA LEU A 5 -6.99 -7.16 13.02
C LEU A 5 -6.47 -5.73 13.21
N HIS A 6 -6.21 -5.32 14.46
CA HIS A 6 -5.64 -4.01 14.76
C HIS A 6 -4.31 -3.80 14.05
N SER A 7 -3.38 -4.77 14.16
CA SER A 7 -2.09 -4.70 13.47
C SER A 7 -2.22 -4.61 11.95
N ILE A 8 -3.18 -5.33 11.35
CA ILE A 8 -3.45 -5.28 9.90
C ILE A 8 -3.92 -3.88 9.52
N MET A 9 -4.88 -3.31 10.25
CA MET A 9 -5.41 -1.97 9.97
C MET A 9 -4.35 -0.88 10.12
N THR A 10 -3.50 -0.96 11.15
CA THR A 10 -2.36 -0.04 11.32
C THR A 10 -1.38 -0.15 10.15
N SER A 11 -1.13 -1.36 9.67
CA SER A 11 -0.24 -1.58 8.52
C SER A 11 -0.80 -1.01 7.22
N ILE A 12 -2.11 -1.17 6.98
CA ILE A 12 -2.81 -0.60 5.81
C ILE A 12 -2.71 0.93 5.82
N HIS A 13 -2.95 1.54 6.98
CA HIS A 13 -2.85 2.98 7.16
C HIS A 13 -1.42 3.49 6.90
N ALA A 14 -0.42 2.87 7.52
CA ALA A 14 0.98 3.23 7.35
C ALA A 14 1.43 3.12 5.88
N ALA A 15 1.07 2.02 5.19
CA ALA A 15 1.39 1.84 3.79
C ALA A 15 0.76 2.90 2.88
N SER A 16 -0.49 3.28 3.16
CA SER A 16 -1.22 4.31 2.39
C SER A 16 -0.59 5.69 2.59
N ALA A 17 -0.29 6.05 3.85
CA ALA A 17 0.34 7.33 4.17
C ALA A 17 1.74 7.44 3.56
N GLN A 18 2.54 6.37 3.66
CA GLN A 18 3.88 6.32 3.07
C GLN A 18 3.82 6.45 1.54
N ALA A 19 2.96 5.69 0.86
CA ALA A 19 2.83 5.74 -0.59
C ALA A 19 2.39 7.12 -1.10
N ALA A 20 1.46 7.78 -0.40
CA ALA A 20 1.06 9.15 -0.73
C ALA A 20 2.22 10.14 -0.57
N ALA A 21 3.01 10.03 0.49
CA ALA A 21 4.17 10.87 0.74
C ALA A 21 5.29 10.65 -0.30
N GLU A 22 5.58 9.39 -0.64
CA GLU A 22 6.55 9.01 -1.67
C GLU A 22 6.21 9.60 -3.05
N CYS A 23 4.91 9.73 -3.35
CA CYS A 23 4.42 10.34 -4.59
C CYS A 23 4.19 11.86 -4.50
N GLY A 24 4.59 12.52 -3.41
CA GLY A 24 4.44 13.97 -3.24
C GLY A 24 2.99 14.44 -3.06
N LEU A 25 2.07 13.53 -2.72
CA LEU A 25 0.65 13.82 -2.51
C LEU A 25 0.33 14.17 -1.05
N GLY A 26 1.35 14.30 -0.20
CA GLY A 26 1.21 14.57 1.23
C GLY A 26 0.44 13.45 1.93
N TYR A 27 -0.56 13.80 2.73
CA TYR A 27 -1.37 12.85 3.50
C TYR A 27 -2.69 12.49 2.79
N ASN A 28 -2.60 12.16 1.51
CA ASN A 28 -3.75 11.71 0.71
C ASN A 28 -3.92 10.19 0.80
N LEU A 29 -4.66 9.71 1.81
CA LEU A 29 -4.85 8.27 2.05
C LEU A 29 -5.58 7.55 0.92
N VAL A 30 -6.48 8.23 0.19
CA VAL A 30 -7.21 7.61 -0.94
C VAL A 30 -6.26 7.31 -2.09
N ALA A 31 -5.46 8.31 -2.48
CA ALA A 31 -4.45 8.12 -3.52
C ALA A 31 -3.38 7.13 -3.07
N GLY A 32 -2.92 7.25 -1.82
CA GLY A 32 -1.92 6.37 -1.23
C GLY A 32 -2.36 4.90 -1.19
N ALA A 33 -3.61 4.62 -0.83
CA ALA A 33 -4.16 3.25 -0.84
C ALA A 33 -4.14 2.63 -2.24
N ASN A 34 -4.54 3.40 -3.27
CA ASN A 34 -4.49 2.95 -4.66
C ASN A 34 -3.06 2.69 -5.13
N ILE A 35 -2.12 3.59 -4.81
CA ILE A 35 -0.71 3.45 -5.18
C ILE A 35 -0.09 2.22 -4.50
N ALA A 36 -0.29 2.07 -3.18
CA ALA A 36 0.24 0.94 -2.42
C ALA A 36 -0.30 -0.41 -2.92
N GLY A 37 -1.60 -0.47 -3.22
CA GLY A 37 -2.24 -1.66 -3.79
C GLY A 37 -1.71 -2.00 -5.18
N PHE A 38 -1.61 -1.01 -6.06
CA PHE A 38 -1.07 -1.18 -7.42
C PHE A 38 0.38 -1.65 -7.40
N LYS A 39 1.26 -0.97 -6.64
CA LYS A 39 2.69 -1.29 -6.55
C LYS A 39 2.92 -2.74 -6.14
N LYS A 40 2.19 -3.23 -5.14
CA LYS A 40 2.31 -4.63 -4.69
C LYS A 40 1.98 -5.65 -5.78
N VAL A 41 0.95 -5.38 -6.58
CA VAL A 41 0.56 -6.27 -7.69
C VAL A 41 1.54 -6.14 -8.84
N ALA A 42 1.93 -4.92 -9.20
CA ALA A 42 2.91 -4.65 -10.25
C ALA A 42 4.26 -5.31 -9.96
N ASP A 43 4.77 -5.19 -8.73
CA ASP A 43 6.02 -5.83 -8.30
C ASP A 43 5.93 -7.37 -8.44
N ALA A 44 4.80 -7.96 -8.05
CA ALA A 44 4.57 -9.39 -8.20
C ALA A 44 4.49 -9.82 -9.68
N MET A 45 3.82 -9.04 -10.52
CA MET A 45 3.73 -9.29 -11.97
C MET A 45 5.12 -9.18 -12.63
N MET A 46 5.90 -8.15 -12.30
CA MET A 46 7.25 -7.96 -12.82
C MET A 46 8.19 -9.09 -12.39
N ALA A 47 8.05 -9.59 -11.15
CA ALA A 47 8.85 -10.71 -10.65
C ALA A 47 8.50 -12.05 -11.30
N GLN A 48 7.23 -12.26 -11.68
CA GLN A 48 6.79 -13.45 -12.40
C GLN A 48 7.15 -13.41 -13.90
N GLY A 49 7.50 -12.23 -14.44
CA GLY A 49 7.82 -12.04 -15.85
C GLY A 49 6.58 -12.03 -16.75
N ILE A 50 6.81 -12.04 -18.07
CA ILE A 50 5.73 -12.25 -19.04
C ILE A 50 5.45 -13.76 -19.07
N VAL A 51 4.29 -14.16 -18.55
CA VAL A 51 3.78 -15.54 -18.62
C VAL A 51 2.90 -15.71 -19.86
#